data_AF-A0ABD6ELF6-F1
#
_entry.id   AF-A0ABD6ELF6-F1
#
_cell.length_a   1.000
_cell.length_b   1.000
_cell.length_c   1.000
_cell.angle_alpha   90.00
_cell.angle_beta   90.00
_cell.angle_gamma   90.00
#
_symmetry.space_group_name_H-M   'P 1'
#
loop_
_entity.id
_entity.type
_entity.pdbx_description
1 polymer ?
#
loop_
_entity_poly.entity_id
_entity_poly.type
_entity_poly.pdbx_seq_one_letter_code
_entity_poly.pdbx_strand_id
1 'polypeptide(L)'
;MVCFSAECSKKALGMESGSIADSQLLASSSFDAISVGPQNGRIRTEKASGAWCPKPQIREGSYEFLQVFSPTILLNICRTFST
;
A
#
# COMPACT_ATOMS: atom_id res chain seq x y z
N MET A 1 -26.42 -23.05 7.46
CA MET A 1 -25.19 -23.25 6.65
C MET A 1 -25.14 -22.12 5.63
N VAL A 2 -24.47 -21.00 5.94
CA VAL A 2 -24.37 -19.88 4.98
C VAL A 2 -23.21 -20.15 4.03
N CYS A 3 -23.55 -20.19 2.74
CA CYS A 3 -22.61 -20.30 1.63
C CYS A 3 -21.79 -19.00 1.58
N PHE A 4 -20.48 -19.08 1.81
CA PHE A 4 -19.55 -17.99 1.51
C PHE A 4 -19.33 -17.95 -0.01
N SER A 5 -20.20 -17.25 -0.73
CA SER A 5 -19.87 -16.83 -2.10
C SER A 5 -18.88 -15.68 -1.98
N ALA A 6 -17.58 -15.97 -2.13
CA ALA A 6 -16.56 -14.94 -2.27
C ALA A 6 -16.71 -14.27 -3.63
N GLU A 7 -17.73 -13.43 -3.78
CA GLU A 7 -17.88 -12.58 -4.95
C GLU A 7 -16.91 -11.40 -4.79
N CYS A 8 -15.87 -11.38 -5.62
CA CYS A 8 -14.95 -10.25 -5.70
C CYS A 8 -15.71 -9.06 -6.30
N SER A 9 -16.32 -8.25 -5.43
CA SER A 9 -16.98 -7.02 -5.84
C SER A 9 -15.95 -6.07 -6.43
N LYS A 10 -16.19 -5.54 -7.64
CA LYS A 10 -15.34 -4.54 -8.31
C LYS A 10 -15.32 -3.16 -7.60
N LYS A 11 -15.78 -3.09 -6.36
CA LYS A 11 -15.86 -1.87 -5.58
C LYS A 11 -14.48 -1.51 -5.02
N ALA A 12 -14.12 -0.23 -5.12
CA ALA A 12 -12.90 0.28 -4.51
C ALA A 12 -12.93 0.09 -2.97
N LEU A 13 -11.80 -0.36 -2.41
CA LEU A 13 -11.68 -0.66 -0.98
C LEU A 13 -11.33 0.56 -0.11
N GLY A 14 -10.99 1.70 -0.72
CA GLY A 14 -10.81 2.96 0.01
C GLY A 14 -9.43 3.61 -0.07
N MET A 15 -8.52 3.12 -0.93
CA MET A 15 -7.21 3.76 -1.13
C MET A 15 -7.33 5.16 -1.73
N GLU A 16 -8.13 5.31 -2.80
CA GLU A 16 -8.38 6.58 -3.48
C GLU A 16 -9.30 7.51 -2.67
N SER A 17 -10.40 6.96 -2.13
CA SER A 17 -11.40 7.76 -1.41
C SER A 17 -10.98 8.22 -0.02
N GLY A 18 -9.85 7.73 0.50
CA GLY A 18 -9.40 8.01 1.87
C GLY A 18 -10.15 7.23 2.96
N SER A 19 -11.03 6.29 2.60
CA SER A 19 -11.74 5.46 3.58
C SER A 19 -10.80 4.52 4.36
N ILE A 20 -9.68 4.13 3.74
CA ILE A 20 -8.52 3.59 4.47
C ILE A 20 -7.73 4.79 4.96
N ALA A 21 -7.57 4.95 6.27
CA ALA A 21 -6.87 6.08 6.88
C ALA A 21 -5.35 6.01 6.70
N ASP A 22 -4.64 7.14 6.84
CA ASP A 22 -3.17 7.17 6.74
C ASP A 22 -2.50 6.30 7.81
N SER A 23 -3.10 6.17 9.00
CA SER A 23 -2.62 5.28 10.08
C SER A 23 -2.71 3.79 9.76
N GLN A 24 -3.50 3.44 8.74
CA GLN A 24 -3.66 2.07 8.24
C GLN A 24 -2.65 1.74 7.14
N LEU A 25 -1.85 2.72 6.70
CA LEU A 25 -0.83 2.55 5.68
C LEU A 25 0.54 2.50 6.34
N LEU A 26 1.17 1.34 6.28
CA LEU A 26 2.51 1.10 6.81
C LEU A 26 3.45 0.73 5.67
N ALA A 27 4.75 0.87 5.91
CA ALA A 27 5.76 0.38 4.97
C ALA A 27 6.98 -0.12 5.75
N SER A 28 7.75 -1.01 5.12
CA SER A 28 9.06 -1.43 5.63
C SER A 28 10.01 -0.25 5.82
N SER A 29 10.00 0.69 4.87
CA SER A 29 10.80 1.92 4.93
C SER A 29 10.21 3.01 4.03
N SER A 30 10.74 4.22 4.12
CA SER A 30 10.48 5.30 3.15
C SER A 30 11.73 6.15 2.98
N PHE A 31 12.03 6.55 1.74
CA PHE A 31 13.19 7.40 1.46
C PHE A 31 13.09 8.74 2.19
N ASP A 32 11.91 9.37 2.11
CA ASP A 32 11.52 10.51 2.92
C ASP A 32 10.07 10.33 3.37
N ALA A 33 9.82 10.45 4.68
CA ALA A 33 8.50 10.17 5.25
C ALA A 33 7.44 11.22 4.85
N ILE A 34 7.84 12.45 4.53
CA ILE A 34 6.94 13.56 4.21
C ILE A 34 6.58 13.54 2.72
N SER A 35 7.58 13.36 1.87
CA SER A 35 7.51 13.43 0.42
C SER A 35 7.02 12.12 -0.20
N VAL A 36 7.51 10.98 0.28
CA VAL A 36 7.28 9.65 -0.33
C VAL A 36 6.92 8.58 0.72
N GLY A 37 6.30 9.00 1.82
CA GLY A 37 5.77 8.08 2.84
C GLY A 37 4.59 7.24 2.32
N PRO A 38 4.21 6.17 3.05
CA PRO A 38 3.15 5.26 2.64
C PRO A 38 1.80 5.97 2.42
N GLN A 39 1.52 7.04 3.17
CA GLN A 39 0.32 7.85 3.05
C GLN A 39 0.19 8.59 1.71
N ASN A 40 1.30 8.79 1.00
CA ASN A 40 1.33 9.44 -0.31
C ASN A 40 1.17 8.43 -1.47
N GLY A 41 1.22 7.12 -1.20
CA GLY A 41 1.08 6.04 -2.19
C GLY A 41 -0.35 5.76 -2.66
N ARG A 42 -1.27 6.73 -2.57
CA ARG A 42 -2.67 6.56 -2.95
C ARG A 42 -2.85 6.71 -4.46
N ILE A 43 -3.61 5.82 -5.06
CA ILE A 43 -3.92 5.91 -6.50
C ILE A 43 -4.65 7.22 -6.82
N ARG A 44 -4.36 7.80 -7.99
CA ARG A 44 -4.98 9.05 -8.50
C ARG A 44 -4.88 10.25 -7.55
N THR A 45 -3.90 10.27 -6.67
CA THR A 45 -3.70 11.35 -5.69
C THR A 45 -2.30 11.94 -5.82
N GLU A 46 -2.21 13.26 -5.98
CA GLU A 46 -0.92 13.97 -6.04
C GLU A 46 -0.63 14.71 -4.73
N LYS A 47 -0.50 13.95 -3.65
CA LYS A 47 -0.08 14.46 -2.34
C LYS A 47 1.45 14.35 -2.22
N ALA A 48 2.11 15.47 -1.96
CA ALA A 48 3.58 15.55 -1.96
C ALA A 48 4.17 15.03 -3.29
N SER A 49 4.94 13.94 -3.28
CA SER A 49 5.47 13.35 -4.53
C SER A 49 4.52 12.34 -5.19
N GLY A 50 3.32 12.11 -4.63
CA GLY A 50 2.26 11.30 -5.23
C GLY A 50 2.50 9.78 -5.22
N ALA A 51 3.52 9.31 -4.50
CA ALA A 51 3.86 7.89 -4.44
C ALA A 51 4.51 7.52 -3.11
N TRP A 52 4.66 6.21 -2.89
CA TRP A 52 5.57 5.68 -1.89
C TRP A 52 6.87 5.20 -2.54
N CYS A 53 8.00 5.55 -1.94
CA CYS A 53 9.32 5.08 -2.35
C CYS A 53 10.06 4.48 -1.15
N PRO A 54 10.52 3.22 -1.24
CA PRO A 54 11.35 2.62 -0.20
C PRO A 54 12.67 3.39 -0.05
N LYS A 55 13.28 3.30 1.13
CA LYS A 55 14.55 3.97 1.43
C LYS A 55 15.72 3.41 0.62
N PRO A 56 15.97 2.10 0.58
CA PRO A 56 16.95 1.53 -0.33
C PRO A 56 16.37 1.39 -1.74
N GLN A 57 17.24 1.49 -2.74
CA GLN A 57 16.90 1.05 -4.09
C GLN A 57 16.66 -0.47 -4.09
N ILE A 58 15.58 -0.90 -4.75
CA ILE A 58 15.24 -2.32 -4.88
C ILE A 58 16.26 -3.02 -5.79
N ARG A 59 16.98 -3.97 -5.22
CA ARG A 59 18.00 -4.83 -5.84
C ARG A 59 17.75 -6.30 -5.48
N GLU A 60 18.47 -7.20 -6.12
CA GLU A 60 18.47 -8.62 -5.76
C GLU A 60 18.80 -8.79 -4.27
N GLY A 61 18.00 -9.59 -3.55
CA GLY A 61 18.12 -9.79 -2.11
C GLY A 61 17.50 -8.67 -1.24
N SER A 62 16.99 -7.58 -1.81
CA SER A 62 16.22 -6.58 -1.06
C SER A 62 14.74 -6.93 -1.00
N TYR A 63 14.12 -6.69 0.15
CA TYR A 63 12.70 -6.93 0.38
C TYR A 63 12.08 -5.70 1.04
N GLU A 64 11.22 -5.02 0.28
CA GLU A 64 10.48 -3.85 0.75
C GLU A 64 9.00 -4.02 0.41
N PHE A 65 8.15 -3.47 1.27
CA PHE A 65 6.72 -3.59 1.12
C PHE A 65 5.98 -2.36 1.63
N LEU A 66 4.82 -2.13 1.04
CA LEU A 66 3.77 -1.27 1.58
C LEU A 66 2.63 -2.16 2.06
N GLN A 67 2.21 -1.95 3.28
CA GLN A 67 1.18 -2.73 3.94
C GLN A 67 -0.07 -1.88 4.15
N VAL A 68 -1.21 -2.47 3.82
CA VAL A 68 -2.53 -1.89 4.05
C VAL A 68 -3.22 -2.71 5.13
N PHE A 69 -3.45 -2.10 6.28
CA PHE A 69 -4.11 -2.71 7.42
C PHE A 69 -5.60 -2.33 7.44
N SER A 70 -6.48 -3.27 7.16
CA SER A 70 -7.93 -3.09 7.30
C SER A 70 -8.47 -4.12 8.29
N PRO A 71 -9.52 -3.81 9.07
CA PRO A 71 -10.15 -4.78 9.99
C PRO A 71 -10.53 -6.11 9.31
N THR A 72 -10.74 -6.10 7.99
CA THR A 72 -11.17 -7.26 7.21
C THR A 72 -10.06 -7.80 6.29
N ILE A 73 -9.00 -7.03 6.02
CA ILE A 73 -7.99 -7.36 5.00
C ILE A 73 -6.59 -6.93 5.46
N LEU A 74 -5.65 -7.86 5.44
CA LEU A 74 -4.20 -7.59 5.52
C LEU A 74 -3.61 -7.78 4.12
N LEU A 75 -3.21 -6.70 3.47
CA LEU A 75 -2.57 -6.74 2.16
C LEU A 75 -1.15 -6.21 2.24
N ASN A 76 -0.18 -7.04 1.83
CA ASN A 76 1.21 -6.66 1.67
C ASN A 76 1.53 -6.53 0.18
N ILE A 77 1.76 -5.29 -0.25
CA ILE A 77 2.22 -4.99 -1.61
C ILE A 77 3.74 -5.01 -1.57
N CYS A 78 4.33 -6.13 -1.99
CA CYS A 78 5.77 -6.28 -2.02
C CYS A 78 6.35 -5.78 -3.35
N ARG A 79 7.46 -5.05 -3.27
CA ARG A 79 8.26 -4.70 -4.44
C ARG A 79 9.57 -5.48 -4.37
N THR A 80 9.60 -6.62 -5.05
CA THR A 80 10.82 -7.42 -5.22
C THR A 80 11.48 -7.07 -6.56
N PHE A 81 12.81 -7.03 -6.58
CA PHE A 81 13.55 -7.07 -7.84
C PHE A 81 13.44 -8.51 -8.38
N SER A 82 12.55 -8.76 -9.34
CA SER A 82 12.59 -9.98 -10.14
C SER A 82 13.30 -9.64 -11.44
N THR A 83 14.36 -10.38 -11.76
CA THR A 83 14.97 -10.38 -13.10
C THR A 83 13.95 -10.79 -14.16
#